data_AF-A0A662HE77-F1
#
_entry.id   AF-A0A662HE77-F1
#
_cell.length_a   1.000
_cell.length_b   1.000
_cell.length_c   1.000
_cell.angle_alpha   90.00
_cell.angle_beta   90.00
_cell.angle_gamma   90.00
#
_symmetry.space_group_name_H-M   'P 1'
#
loop_
_entity.id
_entity.type
_entity.pdbx_description
1 polymer ?
#
loop_
_entity_poly.entity_id
_entity_poly.type
_entity_poly.pdbx_seq_one_letter_code
_entity_poly.pdbx_strand_id
1 'polypeptide(L)'
;AGNTAMDAARTALRMGAKEVYILYRRTEAEMPARREEIENAKEEGIKFVFLVQPVEFFGDKNGNVTAVKLMKMKLGPPDQSGRPRPIPTGETVTFEADTIINAIGFVPNPIVPRTTPGLKVDRRGRIIVDEEGRTSLGRVYAGGDIVIGEGTVIEAMGWGRIASKAIHKDLSKL
;
A
#
# COMPACT_ATOMS: atom_id res chain seq x y z
N ALA A 1 -1.07 -7.89 1.54
CA ALA A 1 0.16 -8.67 1.79
C ALA A 1 1.37 -8.09 1.04
N GLY A 2 1.57 -6.77 1.09
CA GLY A 2 2.84 -6.14 0.67
C GLY A 2 3.82 -6.03 1.84
N ASN A 3 4.95 -5.35 1.65
CA ASN A 3 5.97 -5.20 2.69
C ASN A 3 5.38 -4.62 3.98
N THR A 4 4.54 -3.57 3.88
CA THR A 4 3.82 -3.00 5.03
C THR A 4 3.05 -4.02 5.86
N ALA A 5 2.44 -5.03 5.20
CA ALA A 5 1.70 -6.07 5.90
C ALA A 5 2.67 -7.04 6.61
N MET A 6 3.81 -7.37 5.99
CA MET A 6 4.83 -8.22 6.61
C MET A 6 5.44 -7.52 7.82
N ASP A 7 5.81 -6.25 7.69
CA ASP A 7 6.38 -5.43 8.76
C ASP A 7 5.43 -5.34 9.96
N ALA A 8 4.14 -5.03 9.68
CA ALA A 8 3.12 -4.96 10.71
C ALA A 8 2.93 -6.30 11.43
N ALA A 9 2.87 -7.41 10.69
CA ALA A 9 2.67 -8.74 11.27
C ALA A 9 3.86 -9.19 12.13
N ARG A 10 5.10 -9.03 11.64
CA ARG A 10 6.32 -9.37 12.38
C ARG A 10 6.47 -8.50 13.62
N THR A 11 6.11 -7.23 13.53
CA THR A 11 6.09 -6.32 14.69
C THR A 11 5.05 -6.75 15.71
N ALA A 12 3.81 -7.05 15.30
CA ALA A 12 2.76 -7.50 16.21
C ALA A 12 3.16 -8.79 16.95
N LEU A 13 3.78 -9.73 16.25
CA LEU A 13 4.28 -10.96 16.85
C LEU A 13 5.34 -10.67 17.92
N ARG A 14 6.32 -9.81 17.61
CA ARG A 14 7.38 -9.40 18.56
C ARG A 14 6.87 -8.58 19.74
N MET A 15 5.73 -7.90 19.58
CA MET A 15 5.04 -7.21 20.68
C MET A 15 4.29 -8.18 21.61
N GLY A 16 4.32 -9.49 21.36
CA GLY A 16 3.76 -10.51 22.24
C GLY A 16 2.39 -11.03 21.81
N ALA A 17 1.94 -10.74 20.58
CA ALA A 17 0.75 -11.39 20.03
C ALA A 17 0.95 -12.91 19.98
N LYS A 18 -0.02 -13.67 20.49
CA LYS A 18 0.08 -15.15 20.54
C LYS A 18 0.04 -15.77 19.14
N GLU A 19 -0.79 -15.23 18.27
CA GLU A 19 -0.92 -15.65 16.87
C GLU A 19 -1.13 -14.43 15.99
N VAL A 20 -0.50 -14.43 14.81
CA VAL A 20 -0.65 -13.34 13.83
C VAL A 20 -1.00 -13.95 12.47
N TYR A 21 -2.02 -13.38 11.83
CA TYR A 21 -2.54 -13.84 10.55
C TYR A 21 -2.47 -12.75 9.49
N ILE A 22 -1.92 -13.08 8.32
CA ILE A 22 -2.04 -12.27 7.11
C ILE A 22 -3.26 -12.75 6.33
N LEU A 23 -4.26 -11.89 6.22
CA LEU A 23 -5.44 -12.12 5.40
C LEU A 23 -5.22 -11.49 4.01
N TYR A 24 -5.21 -12.31 2.95
CA TYR A 24 -4.92 -11.85 1.61
C TYR A 24 -5.95 -12.31 0.58
N ARG A 25 -6.42 -11.38 -0.24
CA ARG A 25 -7.47 -11.63 -1.25
C ARG A 25 -7.01 -12.43 -2.47
N ARG A 26 -5.71 -12.71 -2.62
CA ARG A 26 -5.13 -13.52 -3.71
C ARG A 26 -4.33 -14.67 -3.12
N THR A 27 -3.58 -15.40 -3.95
CA THR A 27 -2.70 -16.47 -3.51
C THR A 27 -1.30 -15.94 -3.19
N GLU A 28 -0.45 -16.81 -2.66
CA GLU A 28 0.96 -16.50 -2.39
C GLU A 28 1.70 -16.00 -3.63
N ALA A 29 1.42 -16.58 -4.81
CA ALA A 29 2.09 -16.23 -6.06
C ALA A 29 1.86 -14.77 -6.49
N GLU A 30 0.78 -14.14 -6.03
CA GLU A 30 0.48 -12.74 -6.32
C GLU A 30 0.88 -11.77 -5.20
N MET A 31 1.60 -12.23 -4.16
CA MET A 31 2.04 -11.34 -3.08
C MET A 31 3.08 -10.34 -3.60
N PRO A 32 2.88 -9.02 -3.39
CA PRO A 32 3.85 -8.01 -3.81
C PRO A 32 5.00 -7.80 -2.81
N ALA A 33 4.96 -8.43 -1.64
CA ALA A 33 6.05 -8.37 -0.68
C ALA A 33 7.32 -9.04 -1.24
N ARG A 34 8.48 -8.60 -0.77
CA ARG A 34 9.76 -9.24 -1.12
C ARG A 34 9.72 -10.70 -0.67
N ARG A 35 10.20 -11.61 -1.52
CA ARG A 35 10.18 -13.06 -1.22
C ARG A 35 10.88 -13.40 0.09
N GLU A 36 12.03 -12.78 0.33
CA GLU A 36 12.78 -12.91 1.59
C GLU A 36 11.94 -12.47 2.81
N GLU A 37 11.14 -11.40 2.70
CA GLU A 37 10.25 -10.96 3.79
C GLU A 37 9.10 -11.95 4.05
N ILE A 38 8.60 -12.59 3.00
CA ILE A 38 7.57 -13.63 3.11
C ILE A 38 8.15 -14.88 3.80
N GLU A 39 9.35 -15.30 3.41
CA GLU A 39 10.06 -16.44 3.98
C GLU A 39 10.36 -16.19 5.47
N ASN A 40 10.97 -15.04 5.81
CA ASN A 40 11.21 -14.63 7.20
C ASN A 40 9.92 -14.58 8.04
N ALA A 41 8.82 -14.06 7.48
CA ALA A 41 7.54 -14.01 8.17
C ALA A 41 7.01 -15.42 8.50
N LYS A 42 7.13 -16.37 7.56
CA LYS A 42 6.75 -17.77 7.78
C LYS A 42 7.63 -18.45 8.82
N GLU A 43 8.94 -18.21 8.79
CA GLU A 43 9.90 -18.75 9.76
C GLU A 43 9.63 -18.23 11.18
N GLU A 44 9.20 -16.98 11.33
CA GLU A 44 8.77 -16.42 12.61
C GLU A 44 7.42 -16.99 13.10
N GLY A 45 6.67 -17.71 12.26
CA GLY A 45 5.40 -18.35 12.63
C GLY A 45 4.16 -17.53 12.27
N ILE A 46 4.28 -16.50 11.42
CA ILE A 46 3.12 -15.78 10.89
C ILE A 46 2.32 -16.72 9.97
N LYS A 47 1.01 -16.77 10.21
CA LYS A 47 0.08 -17.61 9.46
C LYS A 47 -0.53 -16.83 8.31
N PHE A 48 -0.82 -17.51 7.21
CA PHE A 48 -1.39 -16.89 6.00
C PHE A 48 -2.75 -17.51 5.68
N VAL A 49 -3.75 -16.64 5.49
CA VAL A 49 -5.07 -17.03 4.98
C VAL A 49 -5.24 -16.34 3.63
N PHE A 50 -5.18 -17.16 2.58
CA PHE A 50 -5.30 -16.70 1.20
C PHE A 50 -6.75 -16.72 0.72
N LEU A 51 -6.97 -16.04 -0.40
CA LEU A 51 -8.28 -15.95 -1.06
C LEU A 51 -9.39 -15.49 -0.10
N VAL A 52 -9.10 -14.51 0.75
CA VAL A 52 -10.07 -13.91 1.66
C VAL A 52 -9.98 -12.38 1.64
N GLN A 53 -11.12 -11.71 1.78
CA GLN A 53 -11.17 -10.26 1.92
C GLN A 53 -12.09 -9.87 3.07
N PRO A 54 -11.65 -9.01 4.00
CA PRO A 54 -12.53 -8.38 4.99
C PRO A 54 -13.69 -7.65 4.32
N VAL A 55 -14.91 -7.89 4.83
CA VAL A 55 -16.13 -7.17 4.42
C VAL A 55 -16.87 -6.51 5.57
N GLU A 56 -16.62 -6.94 6.81
CA GLU A 56 -17.27 -6.39 8.02
C GLU A 56 -16.40 -6.68 9.24
N PHE A 57 -16.35 -5.75 10.20
CA PHE A 57 -15.70 -5.94 11.50
C PHE A 57 -16.76 -6.00 12.59
N PHE A 58 -16.64 -6.97 13.49
CA PHE A 58 -17.52 -7.12 14.64
C PHE A 58 -16.84 -6.57 15.89
N GLY A 59 -17.62 -5.93 16.76
CA GLY A 59 -17.14 -5.40 18.02
C GLY A 59 -18.01 -5.80 19.20
N ASP A 60 -17.42 -5.78 20.39
CA ASP A 60 -18.14 -5.94 21.65
C ASP A 60 -18.82 -4.63 22.09
N LYS A 61 -19.56 -4.71 23.20
CA LYS A 61 -20.23 -3.57 23.85
C LYS A 61 -19.28 -2.47 24.37
N ASN A 62 -17.98 -2.76 24.46
CA ASN A 62 -16.95 -1.81 24.91
C ASN A 62 -16.21 -1.16 23.71
N GLY A 63 -16.55 -1.54 22.47
CA GLY A 63 -15.92 -1.03 21.26
C GLY A 63 -14.64 -1.77 20.86
N ASN A 64 -14.33 -2.91 21.47
CA ASN A 64 -13.19 -3.74 21.06
C ASN A 64 -13.58 -4.62 19.87
N VAL A 65 -12.68 -4.80 18.90
CA VAL A 65 -12.90 -5.77 17.82
C VAL A 65 -12.87 -7.19 18.39
N THR A 66 -13.77 -8.04 17.90
CA THR A 66 -13.88 -9.45 18.32
C THR A 66 -13.75 -10.41 17.15
N ALA A 67 -14.09 -9.98 15.94
CA ALA A 67 -13.98 -10.79 14.75
C ALA A 67 -14.02 -9.94 13.47
N VAL A 68 -13.62 -10.56 12.36
CA VAL A 68 -13.75 -10.05 11.01
C VAL A 68 -14.54 -11.03 10.15
N LYS A 69 -15.53 -10.53 9.41
CA LYS A 69 -16.21 -11.28 8.36
C LYS A 69 -15.36 -11.25 7.10
N LEU A 70 -15.05 -12.43 6.58
CA LEU A 70 -14.24 -12.61 5.39
C LEU A 70 -15.10 -13.16 4.25
N MET A 71 -15.09 -12.48 3.11
CA MET A 71 -15.58 -13.00 1.85
C MET A 71 -14.51 -13.89 1.22
N LYS A 72 -14.85 -15.14 0.90
CA LYS A 72 -13.96 -16.02 0.14
C LYS A 72 -13.86 -15.53 -1.30
N MET A 73 -12.65 -15.67 -1.85
CA MET A 73 -12.28 -15.21 -3.17
C MET A 73 -11.88 -16.39 -4.06
N LYS A 74 -11.96 -16.18 -5.36
CA LYS A 74 -11.29 -17.01 -6.37
C LYS A 74 -10.52 -16.12 -7.33
N LEU A 75 -9.48 -16.67 -7.97
CA LEU A 75 -8.77 -15.94 -9.02
C LEU A 75 -9.58 -15.94 -10.31
N GLY A 76 -9.74 -14.77 -10.90
CA GLY A 76 -10.27 -14.56 -12.23
C GLY A 76 -9.19 -14.10 -13.22
N PRO A 77 -9.61 -13.61 -14.40
CA PRO A 77 -8.69 -13.08 -15.40
C PRO A 77 -7.80 -11.94 -14.86
N PRO A 78 -6.59 -11.75 -15.43
CA PRO A 78 -5.69 -10.67 -15.04
C PRO A 78 -6.33 -9.26 -15.04
N ASP A 79 -5.86 -8.41 -14.12
CA ASP A 79 -6.15 -6.98 -14.08
C ASP A 79 -5.20 -6.15 -14.95
N GLN A 80 -5.36 -4.83 -14.91
CA GLN A 80 -4.49 -3.89 -15.63
C GLN A 80 -3.02 -3.93 -15.15
N SER A 81 -2.75 -4.50 -13.97
CA SER A 81 -1.39 -4.75 -13.48
C SER A 81 -0.83 -6.11 -13.93
N GLY A 82 -1.59 -6.87 -14.72
CA GLY A 82 -1.23 -8.23 -15.15
C GLY A 82 -1.49 -9.31 -14.09
N ARG A 83 -2.01 -8.95 -12.92
CA ARG A 83 -2.24 -9.90 -11.81
C ARG A 83 -3.67 -10.43 -11.84
N PRO A 84 -3.91 -11.73 -11.58
CA PRO A 84 -5.25 -12.28 -11.46
C PRO A 84 -6.17 -11.45 -10.54
N ARG A 85 -7.37 -11.12 -11.03
CA ARG A 85 -8.35 -10.39 -10.23
C ARG A 85 -8.94 -11.30 -9.15
N PRO A 86 -9.06 -10.86 -7.89
CA PRO A 86 -9.86 -11.57 -6.91
C PRO A 86 -11.35 -11.35 -7.21
N ILE A 87 -12.12 -12.44 -7.28
CA ILE A 87 -13.57 -12.42 -7.53
C ILE A 87 -14.26 -13.05 -6.31
N PRO A 88 -15.29 -12.40 -5.72
CA PRO A 88 -16.02 -12.96 -4.59
C PRO A 88 -16.75 -14.24 -4.99
N THR A 89 -16.71 -15.25 -4.11
CA THR A 89 -17.45 -16.50 -4.33
C THR A 89 -18.90 -16.42 -3.86
N GLY A 90 -19.22 -15.42 -3.03
CA GLY A 90 -20.50 -15.28 -2.32
C GLY A 90 -20.52 -16.00 -0.96
N GLU A 91 -19.51 -16.81 -0.66
CA GLU A 91 -19.37 -17.48 0.63
C GLU A 91 -18.62 -16.58 1.61
N THR A 92 -19.13 -16.48 2.85
CA THR A 92 -18.47 -15.73 3.93
C THR A 92 -18.17 -16.62 5.12
N VAL A 93 -17.04 -16.35 5.78
CA VAL A 93 -16.65 -16.98 7.04
C VAL A 93 -16.34 -15.90 8.07
N THR A 94 -16.59 -16.19 9.35
CA THR A 94 -16.17 -15.33 10.45
C THR A 94 -14.83 -15.81 10.98
N PHE A 95 -13.91 -14.88 11.21
CA PHE A 95 -12.58 -15.14 11.76
C PHE A 95 -12.41 -14.32 13.03
N GLU A 96 -12.17 -14.98 14.17
CA GLU A 96 -11.98 -14.31 15.45
C GLU A 96 -10.64 -13.57 15.49
N ALA A 97 -10.67 -12.32 15.95
CA ALA A 97 -9.49 -11.47 16.07
C ALA A 97 -9.77 -10.35 17.07
N ASP A 98 -8.81 -10.10 17.95
CA ASP A 98 -8.83 -9.03 18.96
C ASP A 98 -8.12 -7.75 18.49
N THR A 99 -7.33 -7.84 17.41
CA THR A 99 -6.62 -6.71 16.79
C THR A 99 -6.66 -6.83 15.27
N ILE A 100 -6.95 -5.72 14.58
CA ILE A 100 -6.95 -5.63 13.12
C ILE A 100 -6.01 -4.50 12.67
N ILE A 101 -5.05 -4.81 11.79
CA ILE A 101 -4.15 -3.84 11.18
C ILE A 101 -4.43 -3.78 9.67
N ASN A 102 -4.90 -2.63 9.17
CA ASN A 102 -5.19 -2.43 7.76
C ASN A 102 -3.94 -2.03 6.98
N ALA A 103 -3.36 -2.97 6.23
CA ALA A 103 -2.19 -2.76 5.35
C ALA A 103 -2.58 -2.90 3.87
N ILE A 104 -3.46 -2.03 3.39
CA ILE A 104 -4.07 -2.09 2.04
C ILE A 104 -3.49 -1.06 1.04
N GLY A 105 -2.39 -0.41 1.40
CA GLY A 105 -1.74 0.64 0.61
C GLY A 105 -2.06 2.04 1.12
N PHE A 106 -1.52 3.05 0.43
CA PHE A 106 -1.69 4.46 0.74
C PHE A 106 -2.05 5.27 -0.51
N VAL A 107 -2.54 6.49 -0.29
CA VAL A 107 -2.83 7.47 -1.36
C VAL A 107 -2.21 8.82 -1.01
N PRO A 108 -1.90 9.65 -2.01
CA PRO A 108 -1.44 11.02 -1.79
C PRO A 108 -2.35 11.83 -0.86
N ASN A 109 -1.75 12.66 -0.01
CA ASN A 109 -2.51 13.56 0.87
C ASN A 109 -3.23 14.63 0.03
N PRO A 110 -4.58 14.73 0.09
CA PRO A 110 -5.34 15.64 -0.75
C PRO A 110 -5.23 17.11 -0.31
N ILE A 111 -4.71 17.41 0.88
CA ILE A 111 -4.65 18.78 1.41
C ILE A 111 -3.74 19.64 0.53
N VAL A 112 -2.53 19.17 0.22
CA VAL A 112 -1.55 19.93 -0.56
C VAL A 112 -2.10 20.42 -1.91
N PRO A 113 -2.67 19.56 -2.78
CA PRO A 113 -3.25 20.04 -4.04
C PRO A 113 -4.50 20.91 -3.84
N ARG A 114 -5.28 20.70 -2.77
CA ARG A 114 -6.47 21.53 -2.47
C ARG A 114 -6.09 22.95 -2.02
N THR A 115 -5.00 23.09 -1.27
CA THR A 115 -4.56 24.37 -0.71
C THR A 115 -3.53 25.08 -1.58
N THR A 116 -3.13 24.51 -2.72
CA THR A 116 -2.11 25.06 -3.63
C THR A 116 -2.72 25.31 -5.01
N PRO A 117 -3.38 26.46 -5.24
CA PRO A 117 -4.00 26.79 -6.52
C PRO A 117 -3.01 26.65 -7.69
N GLY A 118 -3.46 25.98 -8.76
CA GLY A 118 -2.65 25.78 -9.97
C GLY A 118 -1.74 24.55 -9.95
N LEU A 119 -1.63 23.82 -8.82
CA LEU A 119 -0.92 22.54 -8.78
C LEU A 119 -1.76 21.43 -9.42
N LYS A 120 -1.30 20.88 -10.55
CA LYS A 120 -2.00 19.83 -11.28
C LYS A 120 -1.71 18.45 -10.69
N VAL A 121 -2.76 17.66 -10.52
CA VAL A 121 -2.71 16.26 -10.09
C VAL A 121 -3.46 15.35 -11.05
N ASP A 122 -3.10 14.07 -11.07
CA ASP A 122 -3.83 13.06 -11.82
C ASP A 122 -5.09 12.56 -11.09
N ARG A 123 -5.81 11.61 -11.70
CA ARG A 123 -7.04 11.03 -11.13
C ARG A 123 -6.83 10.31 -9.79
N ARG A 124 -5.59 9.96 -9.43
CA ARG A 124 -5.22 9.31 -8.17
C ARG A 124 -4.61 10.29 -7.16
N GLY A 125 -4.60 11.59 -7.47
CA GLY A 125 -4.06 12.64 -6.60
C GLY A 125 -2.53 12.76 -6.64
N ARG A 126 -1.85 12.09 -7.58
CA ARG A 126 -0.39 12.21 -7.75
C ARG A 126 -0.06 13.52 -8.45
N ILE A 127 1.03 14.17 -8.05
CA ILE A 127 1.47 15.43 -8.67
C ILE A 127 1.96 15.13 -10.08
N ILE A 128 1.44 15.87 -11.07
CA ILE A 128 1.89 15.77 -12.45
C ILE A 128 3.16 16.59 -12.62
N VAL A 129 4.21 15.96 -13.15
CA VAL A 129 5.51 16.58 -13.42
C VAL A 129 6.00 16.29 -14.84
N ASP A 130 6.94 17.11 -15.32
CA ASP A 130 7.75 16.82 -16.50
C ASP A 130 8.87 15.79 -16.21
N GLU A 131 9.67 15.45 -17.22
CA GLU A 131 10.80 14.50 -17.10
C GLU A 131 11.90 14.96 -16.14
N GLU A 132 11.97 16.26 -15.84
CA GLU A 132 12.95 16.88 -14.93
C GLU A 132 12.34 17.11 -13.52
N GLY A 133 11.08 16.72 -13.28
CA GLY A 133 10.40 16.83 -12.00
C GLY A 133 9.73 18.20 -11.74
N ARG A 134 9.59 19.07 -12.75
CA ARG A 134 8.87 20.34 -12.60
C ARG A 134 7.37 20.12 -12.56
N THR A 135 6.71 20.78 -11.64
CA THR A 135 5.25 20.77 -11.55
C THR A 135 4.63 21.80 -12.50
N SER A 136 3.30 21.93 -12.47
CA SER A 136 2.58 23.01 -13.16
C SER A 136 2.82 24.41 -12.57
N LEU A 137 3.51 24.51 -11.43
CA LEU A 137 3.86 25.77 -10.79
C LEU A 137 5.35 26.06 -10.99
N GLY A 138 5.66 27.31 -11.35
CA GLY A 138 7.03 27.76 -11.54
C GLY A 138 7.84 27.62 -10.25
N ARG A 139 9.07 27.10 -10.37
CA ARG A 139 10.00 26.85 -9.24
C ARG A 139 9.47 25.89 -8.17
N VAL A 140 8.47 25.08 -8.49
CA VAL A 140 7.97 24.00 -7.64
C VAL A 140 8.22 22.67 -8.34
N TYR A 141 8.87 21.74 -7.63
CA TYR A 141 9.30 20.45 -8.14
C TYR A 141 8.74 19.34 -7.25
N ALA A 142 8.55 18.14 -7.83
CA ALA A 142 8.10 16.97 -7.09
C ALA A 142 8.81 15.71 -7.60
N GLY A 143 8.88 14.69 -6.75
CA GLY A 143 9.58 13.44 -7.04
C GLY A 143 9.25 12.35 -6.03
N GLY A 144 9.53 11.10 -6.39
CA GLY A 144 9.23 9.92 -5.57
C GLY A 144 7.75 9.56 -5.56
N ASP A 145 7.28 8.94 -4.48
CA ASP A 145 5.95 8.31 -4.42
C ASP A 145 4.78 9.28 -4.67
N ILE A 146 4.97 10.58 -4.38
CA ILE A 146 3.96 11.60 -4.67
C ILE A 146 3.73 11.80 -6.18
N VAL A 147 4.69 11.38 -7.01
CA VAL A 147 4.64 11.41 -8.47
C VAL A 147 4.29 10.03 -9.04
N ILE A 148 4.97 8.97 -8.58
CA ILE A 148 4.86 7.63 -9.19
C ILE A 148 3.78 6.75 -8.55
N GLY A 149 3.37 7.04 -7.32
CA GLY A 149 2.54 6.15 -6.49
C GLY A 149 3.42 5.26 -5.61
N GLU A 150 2.89 4.12 -5.16
CA GLU A 150 3.64 3.13 -4.36
C GLU A 150 4.84 2.60 -5.16
N GLY A 151 6.01 3.19 -4.91
CA GLY A 151 7.27 2.86 -5.55
C GLY A 151 8.28 2.29 -4.57
N THR A 152 9.55 2.38 -4.95
CA THR A 152 10.68 1.92 -4.15
C THR A 152 11.55 3.08 -3.69
N VAL A 153 12.31 2.85 -2.62
CA VAL A 153 13.27 3.83 -2.09
C VAL A 153 14.28 4.28 -3.17
N ILE A 154 14.68 3.36 -4.06
CA ILE A 154 15.63 3.69 -5.14
C ILE A 154 15.01 4.61 -6.20
N GLU A 155 13.74 4.43 -6.53
CA GLU A 155 13.01 5.33 -7.45
C GLU A 155 12.82 6.71 -6.83
N ALA A 156 12.47 6.78 -5.55
CA ALA A 156 12.37 8.04 -4.83
C ALA A 156 13.72 8.79 -4.79
N MET A 157 14.82 8.09 -4.53
CA MET A 157 16.17 8.66 -4.60
C MET A 157 16.52 9.16 -6.00
N GLY A 158 16.19 8.38 -7.03
CA GLY A 158 16.38 8.75 -8.43
C GLY A 158 15.67 10.05 -8.79
N TRP A 159 14.40 10.18 -8.42
CA TRP A 159 13.64 11.42 -8.58
C TRP A 159 14.25 12.61 -7.83
N GLY A 160 14.75 12.39 -6.61
CA GLY A 160 15.46 13.44 -5.86
C GLY A 160 16.68 13.99 -6.62
N ARG A 161 17.45 13.11 -7.27
CA ARG A 161 18.60 13.51 -8.11
C ARG A 161 18.16 14.25 -9.37
N ILE A 162 17.07 13.83 -10.01
CA ILE A 162 16.52 14.48 -11.21
C ILE A 162 16.06 15.90 -10.87
N ALA A 163 15.18 16.03 -9.86
CA ALA A 163 14.64 17.31 -9.45
C ALA A 163 15.73 18.29 -8.97
N SER A 164 16.74 17.79 -8.24
CA SER A 164 17.87 18.62 -7.78
C SER A 164 18.67 19.22 -8.95
N LYS A 165 18.94 18.44 -10.01
CA LYS A 165 19.60 18.94 -11.22
C LYS A 165 18.75 19.99 -11.94
N ALA A 166 17.43 19.79 -11.99
CA ALA A 166 16.49 20.73 -12.59
C ALA A 166 16.47 22.06 -11.82
N ILE A 167 16.40 22.00 -10.48
CA ILE A 167 16.48 23.17 -9.59
C ILE A 167 17.78 23.94 -9.86
N HIS A 168 18.92 23.26 -9.87
CA HIS A 168 20.22 23.91 -10.10
C HIS A 168 20.26 24.60 -11.48
N LYS A 169 19.82 23.90 -12.53
CA LYS A 169 19.75 24.43 -13.91
C LYS A 169 18.86 25.66 -14.01
N ASP A 170 17.71 25.66 -13.35
CA ASP A 170 16.75 26.75 -13.43
C ASP A 170 17.19 27.99 -12.63
N LEU A 171 17.89 27.78 -11.51
CA LEU A 171 18.42 28.87 -10.68
C LEU A 171 19.73 29.45 -11.22
N SER A 172 20.56 28.66 -11.91
CA SER A 172 21.85 29.11 -12.45
C SER A 172 21.72 29.83 -13.80
N LYS A 173 20.51 29.85 -14.38
CA LYS A 173 20.18 30.60 -15.60
C LYS A 173 19.63 32.00 -15.32
N LEU A 174 19.57 32.41 -14.05
CA LEU A 174 19.26 33.76 -13.59
C LEU A 174 20.53 34.60 -13.59
#